data_AF-A0A950GQC3-F1
#
_entry.id   AF-A0A950GQC3-F1
#
_cell.length_a   1.000
_cell.length_b   1.000
_cell.length_c   1.000
_cell.angle_alpha   90.00
_cell.angle_beta   90.00
_cell.angle_gamma   90.00
#
_symmetry.space_group_name_H-M   'P 1'
#
loop_
_entity.id
_entity.type
_entity.pdbx_description
1 polymer ?
#
loop_
_entity_poly.entity_id
_entity_poly.type
_entity_poly.pdbx_seq_one_letter_code
_entity_poly.pdbx_strand_id
1 'polypeptide(L)'
;MMRIDKGCARIQGGLAAGILLSLAGFTAPAEARITRIEITNVQSPSFDGLAFGTVGQYEKLVGRAYGEVDPKDPLNSLITDITLAPKNARGMV
;
A
#
# COMPACT_ATOMS: atom_id res chain seq x y z
N MET A 1 62.91 26.12 -3.05
CA MET A 1 61.86 26.58 -3.99
C MET A 1 61.08 25.35 -4.47
N MET A 2 59.81 25.23 -4.04
CA MET A 2 58.61 24.56 -4.62
C MET A 2 58.79 23.85 -6.00
N ARG A 3 58.22 22.69 -6.38
CA ARG A 3 56.93 22.02 -6.09
C ARG A 3 56.99 20.48 -6.28
N ILE A 4 56.14 19.80 -5.51
CA ILE A 4 55.62 18.43 -5.66
C ILE A 4 54.72 18.34 -6.90
N ASP A 5 54.59 17.17 -7.54
CA ASP A 5 53.31 16.62 -8.04
C ASP A 5 53.42 15.09 -8.31
N LYS A 6 52.69 14.27 -7.53
CA LYS A 6 52.44 12.85 -7.81
C LYS A 6 51.04 12.73 -8.42
N GLY A 7 50.98 12.52 -9.73
CA GLY A 7 49.75 12.38 -10.48
C GLY A 7 49.21 10.95 -10.51
N CYS A 8 48.05 10.79 -9.88
CA CYS A 8 46.92 10.03 -10.41
C CYS A 8 47.03 8.48 -10.43
N ALA A 9 46.91 7.89 -9.23
CA ALA A 9 46.14 6.66 -9.09
C ALA A 9 44.66 7.04 -8.92
N ARG A 10 43.75 6.52 -9.77
CA ARG A 10 42.34 6.16 -9.48
C ARG A 10 41.51 5.97 -10.76
N ILE A 11 41.49 4.73 -11.27
CA ILE A 11 40.54 4.27 -12.30
C ILE A 11 39.71 3.05 -11.84
N GLN A 12 39.48 2.89 -10.53
CA GLN A 12 38.82 1.70 -9.94
C GLN A 12 37.44 1.96 -9.28
N GLY A 13 36.87 3.16 -9.37
CA GLY A 13 35.64 3.51 -8.61
C GLY A 13 34.29 3.40 -9.33
N GLY A 14 34.25 3.19 -10.64
CA GLY A 14 33.03 3.40 -11.45
C GLY A 14 32.00 2.24 -11.45
N LEU A 15 32.46 0.99 -11.41
CA LEU A 15 31.60 -0.18 -11.63
C LEU A 15 30.77 -0.57 -10.40
N ALA A 16 31.28 -0.35 -9.18
CA ALA A 16 30.54 -0.66 -7.95
C ALA A 16 29.36 0.30 -7.72
N ALA A 17 29.48 1.56 -8.15
CA ALA A 17 28.42 2.57 -8.01
C ALA A 17 27.22 2.29 -8.93
N GLY A 18 27.47 1.76 -10.14
CA GLY A 18 26.40 1.43 -11.10
C GLY A 18 25.52 0.25 -10.67
N ILE A 19 26.11 -0.77 -10.04
CA ILE A 19 25.37 -1.92 -9.53
C ILE A 19 24.52 -1.52 -8.31
N LEU A 20 25.05 -0.68 -7.41
CA LEU A 20 24.31 -0.18 -6.25
C LEU A 20 23.10 0.71 -6.62
N LEU A 21 23.16 1.47 -7.72
CA LEU A 21 22.01 2.28 -8.17
C LEU A 21 20.88 1.45 -8.80
N SER A 22 21.17 0.29 -9.37
CA SER A 22 20.16 -0.53 -10.06
C SER A 22 19.16 -1.24 -9.12
N LEU A 23 19.48 -1.37 -7.83
CA LEU A 23 18.62 -2.00 -6.82
C LEU A 23 17.60 -1.05 -6.17
N ALA A 24 17.67 0.26 -6.43
CA ALA A 24 16.82 1.26 -5.77
C ALA A 24 15.39 1.38 -6.36
N GLY A 25 15.06 0.63 -7.42
CA GLY A 25 13.85 0.86 -8.22
C GLY A 25 12.65 -0.06 -7.98
N PHE A 26 12.76 -1.11 -7.17
CA PHE A 26 11.64 -2.05 -6.95
C PHE A 26 10.76 -1.61 -5.78
N THR A 27 9.97 -0.56 -5.98
CA THR A 27 8.86 -0.24 -5.07
C THR A 27 7.64 -1.06 -5.50
N ALA A 28 7.31 -2.13 -4.75
CA ALA A 28 6.03 -2.81 -4.94
C ALA A 28 4.89 -1.84 -4.58
N PRO A 29 3.80 -1.77 -5.37
CA PRO A 29 2.65 -0.94 -5.02
C PRO A 29 2.03 -1.48 -3.73
N ALA A 30 1.97 -0.63 -2.70
CA ALA A 30 1.20 -0.91 -1.50
C ALA A 30 -0.27 -0.63 -1.79
N GLU A 31 -1.03 -1.70 -2.07
CA GLU A 31 -2.45 -1.62 -2.35
C GLU A 31 -3.24 -1.96 -1.07
N ALA A 32 -3.99 -0.98 -0.55
CA ALA A 32 -5.01 -1.24 0.44
C ALA A 32 -6.24 -1.82 -0.27
N ARG A 33 -6.60 -3.07 0.04
CA ARG A 33 -7.71 -3.76 -0.63
C ARG A 33 -8.68 -4.39 0.35
N ILE A 34 -9.96 -4.38 -0.01
CA ILE A 34 -10.98 -5.19 0.67
C ILE A 34 -10.79 -6.64 0.22
N THR A 35 -10.54 -7.54 1.17
CA THR A 35 -10.33 -8.97 0.90
C THR A 35 -11.59 -9.79 1.13
N ARG A 36 -12.55 -9.27 1.91
CA ARG A 36 -13.82 -9.94 2.17
C ARG A 36 -14.91 -8.93 2.52
N ILE A 37 -16.11 -9.14 1.99
CA ILE A 37 -17.33 -8.47 2.43
C ILE A 37 -18.26 -9.52 3.01
N GLU A 38 -18.72 -9.29 4.23
CA GLU A 38 -19.68 -10.12 4.94
C GLU A 38 -20.99 -9.34 5.08
N ILE A 39 -22.02 -9.74 4.34
CA ILE A 39 -23.35 -9.14 4.44
C ILE A 39 -24.10 -9.83 5.56
N THR A 40 -24.50 -9.08 6.58
CA THR A 40 -25.22 -9.58 7.75
C THR A 40 -26.73 -9.34 7.68
N ASN A 41 -27.18 -8.34 6.91
CA ASN A 41 -28.59 -8.08 6.70
C ASN A 41 -28.87 -7.48 5.32
N VAL A 42 -30.00 -7.89 4.74
CA VAL A 42 -30.53 -7.32 3.50
C VAL A 42 -31.94 -6.84 3.80
N GLN A 43 -32.20 -5.56 3.56
CA GLN A 43 -33.53 -4.98 3.66
C GLN A 43 -34.05 -4.70 2.25
N SER A 44 -35.14 -5.38 1.88
CA SER A 44 -35.72 -5.31 0.55
C SER A 44 -37.26 -5.32 0.63
N PRO A 45 -37.94 -4.32 0.04
CA PRO A 45 -37.37 -3.06 -0.42
C PRO A 45 -36.97 -2.17 0.77
N SER A 46 -35.96 -1.34 0.58
CA SER A 46 -35.61 -0.29 1.54
C SER A 46 -36.45 0.98 1.31
N PHE A 47 -36.34 1.94 2.22
CA PHE A 47 -37.02 3.25 2.13
C PHE A 47 -38.54 3.13 1.95
N ASP A 48 -39.20 2.25 2.71
CA ASP A 48 -40.65 2.00 2.65
C ASP A 48 -41.17 1.64 1.24
N GLY A 49 -40.31 1.09 0.39
CA GLY A 49 -40.67 0.73 -0.99
C GLY A 49 -40.64 1.90 -1.98
N LEU A 50 -40.04 3.04 -1.63
CA LEU A 50 -39.90 4.17 -2.53
C LEU A 50 -39.10 3.78 -3.79
N ALA A 51 -39.65 4.09 -4.95
CA ALA A 51 -38.98 3.96 -6.24
C ALA A 51 -38.32 5.29 -6.64
N PHE A 52 -37.12 5.22 -7.21
CA PHE A 52 -36.36 6.39 -7.63
C PHE A 52 -36.31 6.45 -9.16
N GLY A 53 -37.14 7.33 -9.74
CA GLY A 53 -37.21 7.53 -11.19
C GLY A 53 -37.47 6.22 -11.94
N THR A 54 -36.73 5.99 -13.01
CA THR A 54 -36.82 4.77 -13.82
C THR A 54 -36.00 3.60 -13.28
N VAL A 55 -35.22 3.82 -12.21
CA VAL A 55 -34.28 2.81 -11.66
C VAL A 55 -34.99 1.83 -10.72
N GLY A 56 -36.10 2.25 -10.09
CA GLY A 56 -36.94 1.41 -9.25
C GLY A 56 -36.60 1.47 -7.77
N GLN A 57 -36.97 0.41 -7.04
CA GLN A 57 -36.75 0.30 -5.59
C GLN A 57 -35.34 -0.20 -5.29
N TYR A 58 -34.80 0.17 -4.14
CA TYR A 58 -33.47 -0.24 -3.70
C TYR A 58 -33.52 -1.25 -2.57
N GLU A 59 -32.43 -2.00 -2.44
CA GLU A 59 -32.12 -2.79 -1.26
C GLU A 59 -31.05 -2.09 -0.42
N LYS A 60 -31.12 -2.27 0.90
CA LYS A 60 -30.06 -1.85 1.82
C LYS A 60 -29.31 -3.07 2.31
N LEU A 61 -28.01 -3.12 2.01
CA LEU A 61 -27.08 -4.14 2.50
C LEU A 61 -26.36 -3.60 3.73
N VAL A 62 -26.39 -4.36 4.83
CA VAL A 62 -25.64 -4.06 6.06
C VAL A 62 -24.67 -5.21 6.29
N GLY A 63 -23.44 -4.87 6.67
CA GLY A 63 -22.38 -5.87 6.80
C GLY A 63 -21.05 -5.30 7.27
N ARG A 64 -20.00 -6.12 7.17
CA ARG A 64 -18.62 -5.78 7.51
C ARG A 64 -17.72 -6.02 6.31
N ALA A 65 -16.87 -5.05 6.01
CA ALA A 65 -15.78 -5.22 5.07
C ALA A 65 -14.48 -5.45 5.84
N TYR A 66 -13.68 -6.41 5.39
CA TYR A 66 -12.36 -6.71 5.90
C TYR A 66 -11.36 -6.36 4.82
N GLY A 67 -10.36 -5.56 5.16
CA GLY A 67 -9.28 -5.17 4.27
C GLY A 67 -7.93 -5.44 4.89
N GLU A 68 -6.90 -5.33 4.08
CA GLU A 68 -5.51 -5.52 4.48
C GLU A 68 -4.68 -4.33 4.00
N VAL A 69 -3.72 -3.89 4.82
CA VAL A 69 -2.81 -2.78 4.51
C VAL A 69 -1.36 -3.15 4.81
N ASP A 70 -0.44 -2.57 4.04
CA ASP A 70 1.00 -2.78 4.28
C ASP A 70 1.46 -1.86 5.42
N PRO A 71 1.90 -2.39 6.57
CA PRO A 71 2.43 -1.58 7.66
C PRO A 71 3.74 -0.84 7.32
N LYS A 72 4.40 -1.18 6.21
CA LYS A 72 5.64 -0.54 5.75
C LYS A 72 5.40 0.59 4.74
N ASP A 73 4.17 0.75 4.25
CA ASP A 73 3.83 1.83 3.35
C ASP A 73 3.86 3.18 4.12
N PRO A 74 4.64 4.17 3.66
CA PRO A 74 4.63 5.51 4.25
C PRO A 74 3.23 6.14 4.33
N LEU A 75 2.31 5.81 3.42
CA LEU A 75 0.93 6.32 3.46
C LEU A 75 0.15 5.80 4.66
N ASN A 76 0.52 4.63 5.19
CA ASN A 76 -0.10 4.02 6.36
C ASN A 76 0.58 4.40 7.68
N SER A 77 1.65 5.22 7.64
CA SER A 77 2.44 5.57 8.84
C SER A 77 1.67 6.38 9.88
N LEU A 78 0.55 7.00 9.49
CA LEU A 78 -0.34 7.73 10.40
C LEU A 78 -1.22 6.79 11.25
N ILE A 79 -1.32 5.51 10.91
CA ILE A 79 -2.06 4.54 11.69
C ILE A 79 -1.22 4.18 12.93
N THR A 80 -1.72 4.57 14.10
CA THR A 80 -1.04 4.33 15.38
C THR A 80 -0.75 2.84 15.57
N ASP A 81 0.49 2.54 16.02
CA ASP A 81 0.97 1.20 16.33
C ASP A 81 0.87 0.19 15.17
N ILE A 82 0.71 0.63 13.92
CA ILE A 82 0.59 -0.26 12.76
C ILE A 82 1.79 -1.21 12.60
N THR A 83 2.97 -0.78 13.05
CA THR A 83 4.18 -1.61 13.02
C THR A 83 4.18 -2.71 14.07
N LEU A 84 3.38 -2.57 15.14
CA LEU A 84 3.26 -3.51 16.25
C LEU A 84 2.09 -4.48 16.08
N ALA A 85 1.17 -4.20 15.15
CA ALA A 85 0.00 -5.02 14.92
C ALA A 85 0.37 -6.45 14.44
N PRO A 86 -0.39 -7.48 14.85
CA PRO A 86 -0.25 -8.83 14.30
C PRO A 86 -0.43 -8.83 12.79
N LYS A 87 0.41 -9.59 12.08
CA LYS A 87 0.38 -9.68 10.62
C LYS A 87 -0.16 -11.02 10.16
N ASN A 88 -0.87 -11.03 9.05
CA ASN A 88 -1.30 -12.26 8.40
C ASN A 88 -0.12 -12.94 7.67
N ALA A 89 -0.37 -14.10 7.06
CA ALA A 89 0.65 -14.87 6.33
C ALA A 89 1.28 -14.12 5.13
N ARG A 90 0.65 -13.06 4.64
CA ARG A 90 1.18 -12.18 3.58
C ARG A 90 2.04 -11.04 4.13
N GLY A 91 2.16 -10.91 5.45
CA GLY A 91 2.88 -9.80 6.10
C GLY A 91 2.07 -8.51 6.19
N MET A 92 0.77 -8.55 5.89
CA MET A 92 -0.15 -7.42 5.96
C MET A 92 -0.84 -7.36 7.32
N VAL A 93 -1.33 -6.18 7.69
CA VAL A 93 -2.23 -5.95 8.84
C VAL A 93 -3.66 -5.93 8.38
#